data_AF-A0A2D6M8D4-F1
#
_entry.id   AF-A0A2D6M8D4-F1
#
_cell.length_a   1.000
_cell.length_b   1.000
_cell.length_c   1.000
_cell.angle_alpha   90.00
_cell.angle_beta   90.00
_cell.angle_gamma   90.00
#
_symmetry.space_group_name_H-M   'P 1'
#
loop_
_entity.id
_entity.type
_entity.pdbx_description
1 polymer ?
#
loop_
_entity_poly.entity_id
_entity_poly.type
_entity_poly.pdbx_seq_one_letter_code
_entity_poly.pdbx_strand_id
1 'polypeptide(L)'
;NFTFTYIGRTKRKLSKIIKPLYGKELADELGKYDIYVSGSKNDPGPNHVLQSLACKLPTYVAHDSGGAREFAGDDHIFSSFKELEYILLSKHFKQNNAIKLQSWEECITKYIEIMESLIENN
;
A
#
# COMPACT_ATOMS: atom_id res chain seq x y z
N ASN A 1 -16.55 5.59 -15.78
CA ASN A 1 -16.68 4.32 -15.02
C ASN A 1 -15.32 3.71 -14.79
N PHE A 2 -15.11 3.16 -13.60
CA PHE A 2 -13.93 2.37 -13.23
C PHE A 2 -14.35 0.91 -13.00
N THR A 3 -13.38 0.00 -13.04
CA THR A 3 -13.57 -1.40 -12.64
C THR A 3 -12.87 -1.66 -11.33
N PHE A 4 -13.38 -2.61 -10.55
CA PHE A 4 -12.79 -3.01 -9.28
C PHE A 4 -12.47 -4.50 -9.29
N THR A 5 -11.27 -4.87 -8.84
CA THR A 5 -10.84 -6.25 -8.64
C THR A 5 -10.34 -6.43 -7.22
N TYR A 6 -10.79 -7.48 -6.54
CA TYR A 6 -10.26 -7.87 -5.24
C TYR A 6 -9.38 -9.12 -5.39
N ILE A 7 -8.13 -9.03 -4.95
CA ILE A 7 -7.20 -10.17 -4.92
C ILE A 7 -7.13 -10.67 -3.48
N GLY A 8 -7.69 -11.85 -3.21
CA GLY A 8 -7.69 -12.41 -1.86
C GLY A 8 -8.85 -13.35 -1.56
N ARG A 9 -8.99 -13.71 -0.28
CA ARG A 9 -10.12 -14.50 0.22
C ARG A 9 -11.17 -13.57 0.80
N THR A 10 -12.40 -13.66 0.35
CA THR A 10 -13.51 -12.88 0.90
C THR A 10 -14.82 -13.65 0.87
N LYS A 11 -15.70 -13.37 1.83
CA LYS A 11 -17.10 -13.84 1.84
C LYS A 11 -18.03 -12.85 1.12
N ARG A 12 -17.53 -11.67 0.76
CA ARG A 12 -18.33 -10.63 0.08
C ARG A 12 -18.52 -10.99 -1.38
N LYS A 13 -19.71 -10.68 -1.92
CA LYS A 13 -19.98 -10.76 -3.35
C LYS A 13 -19.44 -9.50 -4.01
N LEU A 14 -18.43 -9.67 -4.86
CA LEU A 14 -17.81 -8.60 -5.66
C LEU A 14 -17.84 -9.02 -7.12
N SER A 15 -17.85 -8.04 -8.03
CA SER A 15 -17.94 -8.30 -9.48
C SER A 15 -16.74 -9.07 -10.02
N LYS A 16 -15.54 -8.85 -9.47
CA LYS A 16 -14.32 -9.55 -9.87
C LYS A 16 -13.46 -9.88 -8.65
N ILE A 17 -13.18 -11.17 -8.47
CA ILE A 17 -12.35 -11.71 -7.39
C ILE A 17 -11.29 -12.61 -8.01
N ILE A 18 -10.03 -12.37 -7.65
CA ILE A 18 -8.89 -13.24 -7.98
C ILE A 18 -8.47 -13.95 -6.69
N LYS A 19 -8.10 -15.24 -6.81
CA LYS A 19 -7.57 -16.02 -5.68
C LYS A 19 -6.27 -15.36 -5.16
N PRO A 20 -5.86 -15.60 -3.90
CA PRO A 20 -4.60 -15.08 -3.39
C PRO A 20 -3.43 -15.41 -4.31
N LEU A 21 -2.63 -14.40 -4.62
CA LEU A 21 -1.38 -14.48 -5.38
C LEU A 21 -0.22 -14.08 -4.46
N TYR A 22 1.01 -14.42 -4.85
CA TYR A 22 2.22 -14.08 -4.11
C TYR A 22 3.41 -13.89 -5.06
N GLY A 23 4.46 -13.24 -4.55
CA GLY A 23 5.70 -13.03 -5.29
C GLY A 23 5.48 -12.37 -6.66
N LYS A 24 6.13 -12.94 -7.69
CA LYS A 24 6.09 -12.40 -9.06
C LYS A 24 4.67 -12.38 -9.64
N GLU A 25 3.84 -13.39 -9.39
CA GLU A 25 2.47 -13.43 -9.93
C GLU A 25 1.61 -12.29 -9.39
N LEU A 26 1.76 -11.94 -8.11
CA LEU A 26 1.07 -10.81 -7.53
C LEU A 26 1.57 -9.49 -8.14
N ALA A 27 2.88 -9.33 -8.32
CA ALA A 27 3.45 -8.15 -8.94
C ALA A 27 2.98 -7.98 -10.40
N ASP A 28 3.01 -9.07 -11.18
CA ASP A 28 2.54 -9.10 -12.57
C ASP A 28 1.04 -8.78 -12.67
N GLU A 29 0.23 -9.22 -11.70
CA GLU A 29 -1.19 -8.90 -11.64
C GLU A 29 -1.43 -7.45 -11.22
N LEU A 30 -0.74 -6.94 -10.19
CA LEU A 30 -0.83 -5.55 -9.74
C LEU A 30 -0.47 -4.56 -10.86
N GLY A 31 0.52 -4.88 -11.68
CA GLY A 31 0.93 -4.06 -12.83
C GLY A 31 -0.13 -3.90 -13.93
N LYS A 32 -1.28 -4.59 -13.84
CA LYS A 32 -2.40 -4.45 -14.79
C LYS A 32 -3.42 -3.39 -14.39
N TYR A 33 -3.29 -2.80 -13.20
CA TYR A 33 -4.24 -1.84 -12.67
C TYR A 33 -3.69 -0.42 -12.69
N ASP A 34 -4.58 0.58 -12.67
CA ASP A 34 -4.19 1.99 -12.69
C ASP A 34 -3.80 2.51 -11.30
N ILE A 35 -4.44 2.00 -10.24
CA ILE A 35 -4.23 2.42 -8.85
C ILE A 35 -4.47 1.27 -7.87
N TYR A 36 -4.05 1.46 -6.62
CA TYR A 36 -4.38 0.64 -5.46
C TYR A 36 -5.20 1.43 -4.44
N VAL A 37 -6.14 0.77 -3.75
CA VAL A 37 -6.94 1.38 -2.68
C VAL A 37 -6.92 0.50 -1.46
N SER A 38 -6.53 1.05 -0.31
CA SER A 38 -6.68 0.42 1.00
C SER A 38 -7.70 1.14 1.84
N GLY A 39 -8.79 0.44 2.19
CA GLY A 39 -9.76 0.90 3.20
C GLY A 39 -9.48 0.38 4.61
N SER A 40 -8.23 -0.06 4.89
CA SER A 40 -7.85 -0.55 6.22
C SER A 40 -7.92 0.58 7.26
N LYS A 41 -8.18 0.20 8.51
CA LYS A 41 -8.25 1.10 9.67
C LYS A 41 -7.24 0.66 10.71
N ASN A 42 -6.53 1.62 11.29
CA ASN A 42 -5.55 1.39 12.37
C ASN A 42 -4.56 0.25 12.05
N ASP A 43 -4.01 0.24 10.83
CA ASP A 43 -3.10 -0.78 10.33
C ASP A 43 -1.65 -0.34 10.59
N PRO A 44 -0.92 -0.94 11.56
CA PRO A 44 0.36 -0.41 12.04
C PRO A 44 1.54 -0.72 11.11
N GLY A 45 1.44 -1.74 10.26
CA GLY A 45 2.54 -2.20 9.40
C GLY A 45 2.04 -2.82 8.09
N PRO A 46 1.32 -2.04 7.24
CA PRO A 46 0.59 -2.55 6.10
C PRO A 46 1.51 -2.97 4.94
N ASN A 47 1.98 -4.21 4.97
CA ASN A 47 2.83 -4.76 3.91
C ASN A 47 2.16 -4.74 2.52
N HIS A 48 0.83 -4.84 2.45
CA HIS A 48 0.09 -4.73 1.19
C HIS A 48 0.20 -3.33 0.57
N VAL A 49 0.26 -2.28 1.39
CA VAL A 49 0.53 -0.92 0.91
C VAL A 49 1.97 -0.83 0.38
N LEU A 50 2.96 -1.33 1.12
CA LEU A 50 4.35 -1.37 0.64
C LEU A 50 4.51 -2.14 -0.69
N GLN A 51 3.79 -3.25 -0.88
CA GLN A 51 3.77 -4.01 -2.12
C GLN A 51 3.21 -3.20 -3.30
N SER A 52 2.11 -2.46 -3.08
CA SER A 52 1.54 -1.59 -4.12
C SER A 52 2.50 -0.47 -4.52
N LEU A 53 3.17 0.15 -3.54
CA LEU A 53 4.18 1.19 -3.74
C LEU A 53 5.41 0.64 -4.48
N ALA A 54 5.85 -0.56 -4.13
CA ALA A 54 6.97 -1.23 -4.81
C ALA A 54 6.65 -1.52 -6.29
N CYS A 55 5.38 -1.74 -6.61
CA CYS A 55 4.89 -1.88 -7.99
C CYS A 55 4.69 -0.52 -8.69
N LYS A 56 5.02 0.61 -8.06
CA LYS A 56 4.80 1.98 -8.56
C LYS A 56 3.34 2.28 -8.91
N LEU A 57 2.44 1.64 -8.20
CA LEU A 57 1.02 1.84 -8.36
C LEU A 57 0.61 3.01 -7.46
N PRO A 58 -0.03 4.08 -7.98
CA PRO A 58 -0.61 5.12 -7.14
C PRO A 58 -1.54 4.51 -6.09
N THR A 59 -1.26 4.75 -4.82
CA THR A 59 -1.92 4.08 -3.71
C THR A 59 -2.65 5.08 -2.84
N TYR A 60 -3.96 4.92 -2.73
CA TYR A 60 -4.82 5.73 -1.87
C TYR A 60 -5.27 4.96 -0.64
N VAL A 61 -5.23 5.58 0.54
CA VAL A 61 -5.54 4.94 1.83
C VAL A 61 -6.57 5.72 2.63
N ALA A 62 -7.32 5.05 3.51
CA ALA A 62 -8.24 5.75 4.40
C ALA A 62 -7.50 6.71 5.36
N HIS A 63 -8.09 7.85 5.71
CA HIS A 63 -7.50 8.81 6.65
C HIS A 63 -7.19 8.18 8.02
N ASP A 64 -8.04 7.27 8.51
CA ASP A 64 -7.90 6.56 9.78
C ASP A 64 -7.12 5.23 9.66
N SER A 65 -6.24 5.11 8.66
CA SER A 65 -5.56 3.86 8.33
C SER A 65 -4.31 3.54 9.15
N GLY A 66 -3.81 4.44 9.99
CA GLY A 66 -2.58 4.22 10.76
C GLY A 66 -1.32 4.31 9.90
N GLY A 67 -0.42 3.33 10.00
CA GLY A 67 0.86 3.30 9.27
C GLY A 67 0.71 3.31 7.76
N ALA A 68 -0.46 2.95 7.23
CA ALA A 68 -0.76 3.07 5.80
C ALA A 68 -0.70 4.54 5.32
N ARG A 69 -1.15 5.48 6.14
CA ARG A 69 -1.04 6.92 5.86
C ARG A 69 0.41 7.38 5.84
N GLU A 70 1.23 6.89 6.77
CA GLU A 70 2.67 7.19 6.82
C GLU A 70 3.38 6.72 5.55
N PHE A 71 2.98 5.57 5.00
CA PHE A 71 3.58 5.04 3.77
C PHE A 71 3.05 5.71 2.50
N ALA A 72 1.75 5.98 2.43
CA ALA A 72 1.12 6.54 1.23
C ALA A 72 1.36 8.05 1.08
N GLY A 73 1.42 8.79 2.18
CA GLY A 73 1.51 10.25 2.20
C GLY A 73 0.15 10.94 2.34
N ASP A 74 0.19 12.14 2.91
CA ASP A 74 -1.00 12.95 3.21
C ASP A 74 -1.77 13.42 1.98
N ASP A 75 -1.14 13.44 0.80
CA ASP A 75 -1.77 13.76 -0.49
C ASP A 75 -2.46 12.56 -1.14
N HIS A 76 -2.36 11.38 -0.53
CA HIS A 76 -2.93 10.11 -1.02
C HIS A 76 -3.94 9.50 -0.03
N ILE A 77 -4.63 10.33 0.74
CA ILE A 77 -5.66 9.86 1.67
C ILE A 77 -7.07 10.19 1.18
N PHE A 78 -8.05 9.41 1.66
CA PHE A 78 -9.47 9.73 1.53
C PHE A 78 -10.19 9.54 2.86
N SER A 79 -11.14 10.42 3.16
CA SER A 79 -11.93 10.43 4.40
C SER A 79 -13.35 9.89 4.20
N SER A 80 -13.79 9.73 2.95
CA SER A 80 -15.12 9.21 2.62
C SER A 80 -15.14 8.47 1.29
N PHE A 81 -16.17 7.66 1.08
CA PHE A 81 -16.39 7.02 -0.22
C PHE A 81 -16.62 8.04 -1.34
N LYS A 82 -17.28 9.17 -1.06
CA LYS A 82 -17.54 10.23 -2.04
C LYS A 82 -16.24 10.90 -2.51
N GLU A 83 -15.32 11.13 -1.58
CA GLU A 83 -14.00 11.67 -1.89
C GLU A 83 -13.15 10.67 -2.69
N LEU A 84 -13.15 9.40 -2.27
CA LEU A 84 -12.53 8.33 -3.05
C LEU A 84 -13.10 8.30 -4.47
N GLU A 85 -14.42 8.29 -4.63
CA GLU A 85 -15.07 8.30 -5.94
C GLU A 85 -14.65 9.49 -6.79
N TYR A 86 -14.54 10.70 -6.22
CA TYR A 86 -14.02 11.87 -6.93
C TYR A 86 -12.59 11.66 -7.42
N ILE A 87 -11.70 11.13 -6.57
CA ILE A 87 -10.33 10.77 -6.95
C ILE A 87 -10.34 9.76 -8.11
N LEU A 88 -11.11 8.67 -8.00
CA LEU A 88 -11.20 7.63 -9.02
C LEU A 88 -11.70 8.16 -10.37
N LEU A 89 -12.69 9.05 -10.35
CA LEU A 89 -13.29 9.62 -11.56
C LEU A 89 -12.42 10.68 -12.22
N SER A 90 -11.49 11.30 -11.47
CA SER A 90 -10.54 12.27 -12.04
C SER A 90 -9.62 11.67 -13.09
N LYS A 91 -9.28 10.37 -12.97
CA LYS A 91 -8.27 9.67 -13.80
C LYS A 91 -6.89 10.33 -13.82
N HIS A 92 -6.61 11.20 -12.86
CA HIS A 92 -5.34 11.90 -12.71
C HIS A 92 -4.71 11.47 -11.40
N PHE A 93 -3.87 10.43 -11.47
CA PHE A 93 -3.25 9.82 -10.30
C PHE A 93 -1.79 10.27 -10.18
N LYS A 94 -1.42 10.72 -8.99
CA LYS A 94 -0.03 11.10 -8.67
C LYS A 94 0.69 9.89 -8.09
N GLN A 95 2.01 9.88 -8.23
CA GLN A 95 2.84 8.85 -7.61
C GLN A 95 3.10 9.23 -6.16
N ASN A 96 2.98 8.25 -5.26
CA ASN A 96 3.36 8.41 -3.86
C ASN A 96 4.86 8.68 -3.76
N ASN A 97 5.25 9.61 -2.89
CA ASN A 97 6.65 9.98 -2.66
C ASN A 97 6.99 10.17 -1.16
N ALA A 98 6.07 9.78 -0.26
CA ALA A 98 6.21 9.96 1.17
C ALA A 98 7.37 9.17 1.79
N ILE A 99 7.67 7.99 1.22
CA ILE A 99 8.75 7.13 1.68
C ILE A 99 9.70 6.74 0.55
N LYS A 100 10.97 6.55 0.90
CA LYS A 100 11.91 5.82 0.06
C LYS A 100 11.84 4.34 0.46
N LEU A 101 11.33 3.50 -0.45
CA LEU A 101 11.32 2.06 -0.24
C LEU A 101 12.74 1.53 -0.11
N GLN A 102 12.91 0.60 0.81
CA GLN A 102 14.18 -0.03 1.11
C GLN A 102 14.11 -1.52 0.86
N SER A 103 15.26 -2.12 0.54
CA SER A 103 15.36 -3.57 0.47
C SER A 103 15.34 -4.18 1.87
N TRP A 104 15.08 -5.49 1.94
CA TRP A 104 15.16 -6.20 3.21
C TRP A 104 16.57 -6.17 3.79
N GLU A 105 17.58 -6.28 2.95
CA GLU A 105 18.99 -6.18 3.34
C GLU A 105 19.26 -4.82 3.99
N GLU A 106 18.83 -3.71 3.38
CA GLU A 106 19.00 -2.37 3.96
C GLU A 106 18.28 -2.21 5.31
N CYS A 107 17.07 -2.76 5.43
CA CYS A 107 16.33 -2.74 6.70
C CYS A 107 17.02 -3.56 7.79
N ILE A 108 17.54 -4.75 7.45
CA ILE A 108 18.26 -5.63 8.38
C ILE A 108 19.56 -4.97 8.83
N THR A 109 20.31 -4.36 7.92
CA THR A 109 21.55 -3.64 8.25
C THR A 109 21.29 -2.54 9.27
N LYS A 110 20.27 -1.69 9.06
CA LYS A 110 19.89 -0.65 10.03
C LYS A 110 19.54 -1.22 11.40
N TYR A 111 18.86 -2.37 11.42
CA TYR A 111 18.46 -3.00 12.67
C TYR A 111 19.67 -3.57 13.43
N ILE A 112 20.65 -4.14 12.71
CA ILE A 112 21.93 -4.61 13.29
C ILE A 112 22.72 -3.42 13.87
N GLU A 113 22.86 -2.32 13.12
CA GLU A 113 23.57 -1.12 13.58
C GLU A 113 22.99 -0.58 14.90
N ILE A 114 21.65 -0.59 15.03
CA ILE A 114 20.99 -0.20 16.28
C ILE A 114 21.37 -1.16 17.41
N MET A 115 21.34 -2.48 17.19
CA MET A 115 21.72 -3.44 18.22
C MET A 115 23.17 -3.29 18.67
N GLU A 116 24.10 -3.13 17.72
CA GLU A 116 25.52 -2.95 18.01
C GLU A 116 25.76 -1.69 18.84
N SER A 117 25.08 -0.58 18.49
CA SER A 117 25.16 0.67 19.27
C SER A 117 24.69 0.52 20.72
N LEU A 118 23.76 -0.41 21.00
CA LEU A 118 23.29 -0.66 22.36
C LEU A 118 24.27 -1.50 23.17
N ILE A 119 25.12 -2.29 22.52
CA ILE A 119 26.16 -3.10 23.18
C ILE A 119 27.37 -2.21 23.50
N GLU A 120 27.78 -1.34 22.58
CA GLU A 120 28.96 -0.47 22.73
C GLU A 120 28.77 0.67 23.77
N ASN A 121 27.52 1.04 24.05
CA ASN A 121 27.18 2.06 25.05
C ASN A 121 26.95 1.51 26.47
N ASN A 122 27.26 0.22 26.72
CA ASN A 122 27.25 -0.43 28.03
C ASN A 122 28.66 -0.86 28.43
#